data_AF-A4EU68-F1
#
_entry.id   AF-A4EU68-F1
#
_cell.length_a   1.000
_cell.length_b   1.000
_cell.length_c   1.000
_cell.angle_alpha   90.00
_cell.angle_beta   90.00
_cell.angle_gamma   90.00
#
_symmetry.space_group_name_H-M   'P 1'
#
loop_
_entity.id
_entity.type
_entity.pdbx_description
1 polymer ?
#
loop_
_entity_poly.entity_id
_entity_poly.type
_entity_poly.pdbx_seq_one_letter_code
_entity_poly.pdbx_strand_id
1 'polypeptide(L)'
;MLRPADLFRKQAKGTKMMQNTLKALSLSVLLALPAGAQAFTTARGVQVNPLTDLVFEVIPSGSGDLAGFWCGASEYARRELGAGWTDKVYVLRERGPSETTGRRSAVHFTLYPEQTGVGPAPQGWLRFGIKAGDRMSIQSARRHCDQSIVEER
;
A
#
# COMPACT_ATOMS: atom_id res chain seq x y z
N MET A 1 -21.92 7.08 -72.35
CA MET A 1 -20.59 7.71 -72.14
C MET A 1 -20.65 8.59 -70.90
N LEU A 2 -19.52 8.67 -70.18
CA LEU A 2 -19.31 9.01 -68.77
C LEU A 2 -19.73 10.42 -68.26
N ARG A 3 -20.17 10.44 -66.99
CA ARG A 3 -19.98 11.37 -65.84
C ARG A 3 -19.32 12.76 -66.07
N PRO A 4 -19.75 13.78 -65.29
CA PRO A 4 -19.02 14.20 -64.06
C PRO A 4 -19.98 14.60 -62.90
N ALA A 5 -19.77 14.18 -61.64
CA ALA A 5 -18.86 14.70 -60.61
C ALA A 5 -19.23 16.10 -60.07
N ASP A 6 -19.64 16.11 -58.81
CA ASP A 6 -19.86 17.24 -57.91
C ASP A 6 -18.73 18.28 -57.93
N LEU A 7 -19.05 19.56 -57.68
CA LEU A 7 -18.25 20.51 -56.89
C LEU A 7 -19.00 21.86 -56.76
N PHE A 8 -19.30 22.23 -55.51
CA PHE A 8 -19.30 23.58 -54.95
C PHE A 8 -20.14 24.72 -55.59
N ARG A 9 -20.94 25.39 -54.75
CA ARG A 9 -20.73 26.80 -54.30
C ARG A 9 -22.04 27.60 -54.11
N LYS A 10 -22.05 28.40 -53.03
CA LYS A 10 -22.94 29.53 -52.61
C LYS A 10 -24.00 29.16 -51.56
N GLN A 11 -23.93 29.54 -50.28
CA GLN A 11 -23.69 30.82 -49.60
C GLN A 11 -24.59 31.98 -50.08
N ALA A 12 -25.61 32.35 -49.28
CA ALA A 12 -25.91 33.74 -48.88
C ALA A 12 -27.21 33.91 -48.04
N LYS A 13 -27.04 34.55 -46.86
CA LYS A 13 -27.91 35.56 -46.18
C LYS A 13 -29.24 35.06 -45.58
N GLY A 14 -29.47 35.10 -44.26
CA GLY A 14 -29.46 36.27 -43.35
C GLY A 14 -30.89 36.84 -43.29
N THR A 15 -31.60 37.04 -42.16
CA THR A 15 -31.20 37.38 -40.79
C THR A 15 -32.46 37.27 -39.90
N LYS A 16 -32.38 36.70 -38.69
CA LYS A 16 -33.06 37.28 -37.51
C LYS A 16 -32.38 36.84 -36.22
N MET A 17 -32.00 37.87 -35.49
CA MET A 17 -31.32 37.92 -34.21
C MET A 17 -32.16 37.27 -33.11
N MET A 18 -31.60 36.34 -32.35
CA MET A 18 -31.90 36.24 -30.92
C MET A 18 -30.72 35.59 -30.19
N GLN A 19 -30.12 36.39 -29.33
CA GLN A 19 -29.04 36.04 -28.43
C GLN A 19 -29.52 34.92 -27.50
N ASN A 20 -28.76 33.83 -27.38
CA ASN A 20 -28.78 33.00 -26.17
C ASN A 20 -27.48 32.22 -26.05
N THR A 21 -26.58 32.82 -25.29
CA THR A 21 -25.57 32.20 -24.42
C THR A 21 -25.12 30.78 -24.81
N LEU A 22 -23.99 30.70 -25.50
CA LEU A 22 -23.12 29.53 -25.48
C LEU A 22 -22.66 29.30 -24.03
N LYS A 23 -23.34 28.44 -23.28
CA LYS A 23 -22.78 27.86 -22.06
C LYS A 23 -21.84 26.73 -22.52
N ALA A 24 -20.56 27.05 -22.62
CA ALA A 24 -19.51 26.05 -22.73
C ALA A 24 -19.64 25.10 -21.53
N LEU A 25 -20.03 23.85 -21.77
CA LEU A 25 -20.00 22.81 -20.76
C LEU A 25 -18.53 22.39 -20.63
N SER A 26 -17.81 23.05 -19.73
CA SER A 26 -16.45 22.65 -19.34
C SER A 26 -16.53 21.29 -18.67
N LEU A 27 -16.22 20.23 -19.41
CA LEU A 27 -16.09 18.87 -18.89
C LEU A 27 -14.77 18.78 -18.11
N SER A 28 -14.79 19.22 -16.86
CA SER A 28 -13.69 19.00 -15.91
C SER A 28 -13.59 17.50 -15.64
N VAL A 29 -12.71 16.81 -16.34
CA VAL A 29 -12.30 15.44 -16.00
C VAL A 29 -11.57 15.54 -14.65
N LEU A 30 -12.27 15.24 -13.55
CA LEU A 30 -11.61 14.94 -12.29
C LEU A 30 -10.86 13.62 -12.48
N LEU A 31 -9.55 13.73 -12.72
CA LEU A 31 -8.64 12.60 -12.62
C LEU A 31 -8.73 12.07 -11.18
N ALA A 32 -9.47 10.98 -10.99
CA ALA A 32 -9.39 10.17 -9.79
C ALA A 32 -7.99 9.56 -9.76
N LEU A 33 -7.04 10.28 -9.15
CA LEU A 33 -5.73 9.73 -8.83
C LEU A 33 -5.98 8.51 -7.94
N PRO A 34 -5.47 7.32 -8.29
CA PRO A 34 -5.49 6.21 -7.34
C PRO A 34 -4.80 6.71 -6.07
N ALA A 35 -5.53 6.72 -4.96
CA ALA A 35 -4.96 6.99 -3.65
C ALA A 35 -4.01 5.82 -3.33
N GLY A 36 -2.79 5.89 -3.84
CA GLY A 36 -1.71 5.02 -3.41
C GLY A 36 -1.55 5.25 -1.92
N ALA A 37 -1.92 4.25 -1.14
CA ALA A 37 -1.81 4.32 0.30
C ALA A 37 -0.32 4.57 0.64
N GLN A 38 -0.09 5.65 1.39
CA GLN A 38 1.22 6.29 1.50
C GLN A 38 2.19 5.35 2.24
N ALA A 39 3.44 5.29 1.75
CA ALA A 39 4.51 4.59 2.45
C ALA A 39 4.75 5.26 3.82
N PHE A 40 4.65 4.48 4.89
CA PHE A 40 4.95 4.93 6.24
C PHE A 40 6.42 4.64 6.57
N THR A 41 7.12 5.59 7.18
CA THR A 41 8.49 5.37 7.64
C THR A 41 8.59 5.64 9.13
N THR A 42 9.09 4.64 9.87
CA THR A 42 9.41 4.77 11.29
C THR A 42 10.57 5.75 11.51
N ALA A 43 10.73 6.27 12.73
CA ALA A 43 11.89 7.08 13.07
C ALA A 43 13.24 6.34 12.89
N ARG A 44 13.21 5.00 12.82
CA ARG A 44 14.38 4.14 12.61
C ARG A 44 14.63 3.77 11.14
N GLY A 45 13.90 4.37 10.21
CA GLY A 45 14.07 4.10 8.77
C GLY A 45 13.52 2.75 8.31
N VAL A 46 12.73 2.06 9.14
CA VAL A 46 11.90 0.93 8.68
C VAL A 46 10.75 1.51 7.85
N GLN A 47 10.64 1.07 6.61
CA GLN A 47 9.56 1.45 5.71
C GLN A 47 8.43 0.42 5.81
N VAL A 48 7.19 0.88 5.77
CA VAL A 48 5.99 0.04 5.80
C VAL A 48 5.06 0.48 4.68
N ASN A 49 4.71 -0.45 3.81
CA ASN A 49 3.87 -0.18 2.65
C ASN A 49 2.60 -1.03 2.73
N PRO A 50 1.41 -0.42 2.65
CA PRO A 50 0.17 -1.17 2.47
C PRO A 50 0.19 -1.92 1.12
N LEU A 51 -0.19 -3.20 1.13
CA LEU A 51 -0.37 -4.02 -0.07
C LEU A 51 -1.86 -4.11 -0.45
N THR A 52 -2.71 -4.24 0.57
CA THR A 52 -4.17 -4.24 0.47
C THR A 52 -4.75 -3.59 1.74
N ASP A 53 -6.07 -3.50 1.84
CA ASP A 53 -6.75 -3.02 3.06
C ASP A 53 -6.50 -3.93 4.28
N LEU A 54 -6.05 -5.17 4.06
CA LEU A 54 -5.85 -6.17 5.11
C LEU A 54 -4.39 -6.50 5.38
N VAL A 55 -3.50 -6.15 4.46
CA VAL A 55 -2.10 -6.61 4.45
C VAL A 55 -1.18 -5.43 4.21
N PHE A 56 -0.12 -5.36 5.02
CA PHE A 56 0.96 -4.42 4.82
C PHE A 56 2.30 -5.16 4.89
N GLU A 57 3.28 -4.70 4.10
CA GLU A 57 4.65 -5.19 4.17
C GLU A 57 5.53 -4.26 4.98
N VAL A 58 6.41 -4.84 5.78
CA VAL A 58 7.42 -4.13 6.57
C VAL A 58 8.80 -4.44 6.01
N ILE A 59 9.58 -3.40 5.78
CA ILE A 59 10.85 -3.43 5.06
C ILE A 59 11.92 -2.73 5.92
N PRO A 60 12.70 -3.46 6.72
CA PRO A 60 13.70 -2.88 7.62
C PRO A 60 14.86 -2.27 6.83
N SER A 61 15.69 -1.46 7.47
CA SER A 61 16.87 -0.83 6.82
C SER A 61 17.94 -1.84 6.41
N GLY A 62 18.18 -2.87 7.23
CA GLY A 62 19.08 -3.99 6.94
C GLY A 62 18.35 -5.32 6.75
N SER A 63 18.88 -6.23 5.91
CA SER A 63 18.21 -7.51 5.64
C SER A 63 18.15 -8.47 6.83
N GLY A 64 19.08 -8.32 7.79
CA GLY A 64 19.15 -9.10 9.03
C GLY A 64 18.36 -8.51 10.21
N ASP A 65 17.78 -7.31 10.06
CA ASP A 65 17.12 -6.61 11.16
C ASP A 65 15.74 -7.22 11.51
N LEU A 66 15.75 -8.21 12.41
CA LEU A 66 14.54 -8.87 12.88
C LEU A 66 13.68 -7.97 13.77
N ALA A 67 14.32 -7.12 14.57
CA ALA A 67 13.64 -6.18 15.45
C ALA A 67 12.91 -5.10 14.64
N GLY A 68 13.46 -4.69 13.50
CA GLY A 68 12.85 -3.76 12.56
C GLY A 68 11.50 -4.23 12.04
N PHE A 69 11.34 -5.52 11.74
CA PHE A 69 10.05 -6.06 11.32
C PHE A 69 8.95 -5.86 12.36
N TRP A 70 9.20 -6.26 13.62
CA TRP A 70 8.22 -6.12 14.68
C TRP A 70 7.99 -4.66 15.08
N CYS A 71 9.04 -3.85 15.10
CA CYS A 71 8.89 -2.42 15.38
C CYS A 71 8.05 -1.72 14.32
N GLY A 72 8.39 -1.90 13.03
CA GLY A 72 7.62 -1.33 11.92
C GLY A 72 6.17 -1.78 11.94
N ALA A 73 5.93 -3.06 12.20
CA ALA A 73 4.58 -3.58 12.35
C ALA A 73 3.81 -2.92 13.50
N SER A 74 4.44 -2.74 14.66
CA SER A 74 3.81 -2.08 15.80
C SER A 74 3.52 -0.60 15.53
N GLU A 75 4.45 0.13 14.91
CA GLU A 75 4.31 1.56 14.65
C GLU A 75 3.20 1.81 13.63
N TYR A 76 3.19 1.06 12.53
CA TYR A 76 2.18 1.18 11.49
C TYR A 76 0.79 0.81 12.01
N ALA A 77 0.68 -0.32 12.71
CA ALA A 77 -0.59 -0.75 13.29
C ALA A 77 -1.16 0.28 14.27
N ARG A 78 -0.32 0.90 15.11
CA ARG A 78 -0.77 1.94 16.07
C ARG A 78 -1.13 3.26 15.39
N ARG A 79 -0.27 3.72 14.48
CA ARG A 79 -0.30 5.11 14.00
C ARG A 79 -1.17 5.28 12.76
N GLU A 80 -1.18 4.29 11.88
CA GLU A 80 -1.92 4.33 10.61
C GLU A 80 -3.21 3.52 10.68
N LEU A 81 -3.22 2.38 11.39
CA LEU A 81 -4.39 1.49 11.47
C LEU A 81 -5.22 1.65 12.77
N GLY A 82 -4.74 2.44 13.74
CA GLY A 82 -5.46 2.72 14.99
C GLY A 82 -5.58 1.52 15.96
N ALA A 83 -4.77 0.47 15.80
CA ALA A 83 -4.82 -0.73 16.64
C ALA A 83 -4.59 -0.42 18.13
N GLY A 84 -5.27 -1.14 19.01
CA GLY A 84 -5.04 -1.16 20.46
C GLY A 84 -3.71 -1.82 20.84
N TRP A 85 -3.22 -1.59 22.07
CA TRP A 85 -1.98 -2.19 22.56
C TRP A 85 -2.07 -3.71 22.75
N THR A 86 -3.27 -4.21 23.07
CA THR A 86 -3.58 -5.63 23.28
C THR A 86 -3.92 -6.36 21.99
N ASP A 87 -4.18 -5.63 20.91
CA ASP A 87 -4.45 -6.22 19.60
C ASP A 87 -3.23 -7.01 19.14
N LYS A 88 -3.46 -8.02 18.30
CA LYS A 88 -2.40 -8.88 17.80
C LYS A 88 -2.11 -8.54 16.35
N VAL A 89 -0.82 -8.46 16.03
CA VAL A 89 -0.33 -8.45 14.66
C VAL A 89 0.23 -9.81 14.31
N TYR A 90 -0.08 -10.28 13.11
CA TYR A 90 0.21 -11.61 12.62
C TYR A 90 1.11 -11.53 11.41
N VAL A 91 2.08 -12.43 11.33
CA VAL A 91 2.89 -12.64 10.13
C VAL A 91 2.08 -13.46 9.14
N LEU A 92 1.70 -12.84 8.03
CA LEU A 92 1.03 -13.50 6.92
C LEU A 92 2.04 -14.24 6.04
N ARG A 93 3.15 -13.56 5.70
CA ARG A 93 4.23 -14.12 4.87
C ARG A 93 5.56 -13.91 5.58
N GLU A 94 6.33 -14.98 5.71
CA GLU A 94 7.69 -14.93 6.24
C GLU A 94 8.62 -14.09 5.35
N ARG A 95 9.85 -13.88 5.84
CA ARG A 95 10.85 -13.03 5.19
C ARG A 95 11.09 -13.46 3.73
N GLY A 96 11.00 -12.51 2.81
CA GLY A 96 11.37 -12.69 1.40
C GLY A 96 11.56 -11.35 0.70
N PRO A 97 11.66 -11.30 -0.63
CA PRO A 97 11.72 -10.04 -1.36
C PRO A 97 10.51 -9.14 -1.08
N SER A 98 10.72 -7.81 -1.09
CA SER A 98 9.64 -6.82 -1.04
C SER A 98 8.90 -6.78 -2.36
N GLU A 99 7.57 -6.71 -2.29
CA GLU A 99 6.72 -6.60 -3.47
C GLU A 99 6.67 -5.16 -4.00
N THR A 100 6.81 -4.16 -3.14
CA THR A 100 6.70 -2.75 -3.58
C THR A 100 8.04 -2.08 -3.87
N THR A 101 9.15 -2.55 -3.29
CA THR A 101 10.47 -1.91 -3.43
C THR A 101 11.53 -2.78 -4.10
N GLY A 102 11.29 -4.10 -4.22
CA GLY A 102 12.30 -5.04 -4.69
C GLY A 102 13.47 -5.28 -3.73
N ARG A 103 13.45 -4.71 -2.51
CA ARG A 103 14.47 -4.96 -1.49
C ARG A 103 14.48 -6.43 -1.08
N ARG A 104 15.68 -6.94 -0.72
CA ARG A 104 15.92 -8.37 -0.45
C ARG A 104 15.12 -8.97 0.71
N SER A 105 14.57 -8.13 1.59
CA SER A 105 13.99 -8.57 2.87
C SER A 105 12.77 -7.72 3.22
N ALA A 106 11.61 -8.36 3.27
CA ALA A 106 10.31 -7.85 3.68
C ALA A 106 9.49 -8.98 4.32
N VAL A 107 8.61 -8.62 5.24
CA VAL A 107 7.65 -9.52 5.89
C VAL A 107 6.26 -8.92 5.72
N HIS A 108 5.26 -9.75 5.42
CA HIS A 108 3.88 -9.29 5.34
C HIS A 108 3.17 -9.53 6.65
N PHE A 109 2.44 -8.53 7.11
CA PHE A 109 1.68 -8.56 8.33
C PHE A 109 0.20 -8.25 8.09
N THR A 110 -0.62 -8.67 9.04
CA THR A 110 -2.05 -8.39 9.09
C THR A 110 -2.54 -8.26 10.52
N LEU A 111 -3.62 -7.50 10.71
CA LEU A 111 -4.41 -7.48 11.94
C LEU A 111 -5.67 -8.36 11.83
N TYR A 112 -5.94 -8.89 10.63
CA TYR A 112 -7.18 -9.60 10.28
C TYR A 112 -6.88 -11.05 9.87
N PRO A 113 -6.43 -11.90 10.80
CA PRO A 113 -5.96 -13.25 10.48
C PRO A 113 -7.05 -14.13 9.82
N GLU A 114 -8.30 -13.99 10.25
CA GLU A 114 -9.43 -14.76 9.71
C GLU A 114 -9.76 -14.39 8.25
N GLN A 115 -9.60 -13.10 7.89
CA GLN A 115 -9.90 -12.62 6.53
C GLN A 115 -8.77 -12.90 5.55
N THR A 116 -7.55 -13.07 6.06
CA THR A 116 -6.34 -13.32 5.27
C THR A 116 -5.92 -14.79 5.25
N GLY A 117 -6.62 -15.64 6.00
CA GLY A 117 -6.33 -17.08 6.07
C GLY A 117 -5.02 -17.41 6.77
N VAL A 118 -4.54 -16.56 7.69
CA VAL A 118 -3.31 -16.85 8.45
C VAL A 118 -3.56 -18.05 9.36
N GLY A 119 -2.97 -19.18 9.01
CA GLY A 119 -2.96 -20.38 9.85
C GLY A 119 -2.17 -20.19 11.16
N PRO A 120 -2.33 -21.10 12.13
CA PRO A 120 -1.54 -21.05 13.35
C PRO A 120 -0.04 -21.15 13.03
N ALA A 121 0.78 -20.50 13.86
CA ALA A 121 2.22 -20.67 13.82
C ALA A 121 2.59 -22.17 13.80
N PRO A 122 3.51 -22.60 12.90
CA PRO A 122 3.96 -23.98 12.86
C PRO A 122 4.47 -24.46 14.21
N GLN A 123 4.03 -25.64 14.66
CA GLN A 123 4.47 -26.26 15.90
C GLN A 123 5.85 -26.92 15.72
N GLY A 124 6.76 -26.72 16.67
CA GLY A 124 8.07 -27.34 16.68
C GLY A 124 9.09 -26.59 17.53
N TRP A 125 10.12 -27.30 18.00
CA TRP A 125 11.17 -26.76 18.88
C TRP A 125 12.28 -25.96 18.15
N LEU A 126 12.46 -26.15 16.84
CA LEU A 126 13.47 -25.45 16.04
C LEU A 126 12.82 -24.34 15.21
N ARG A 127 12.55 -23.19 15.84
CA ARG A 127 11.97 -22.01 15.18
C ARG A 127 12.99 -20.87 15.18
N PHE A 128 13.66 -20.69 14.05
CA PHE A 128 14.58 -19.57 13.84
C PHE A 128 13.93 -18.50 12.95
N GLY A 129 14.06 -17.24 13.36
CA GLY A 129 13.56 -16.09 12.61
C GLY A 129 12.04 -15.93 12.66
N ILE A 130 11.52 -15.09 11.76
CA ILE A 130 10.10 -14.75 11.63
C ILE A 130 9.44 -15.72 10.65
N LYS A 131 8.34 -16.37 11.08
CA LYS A 131 7.60 -17.39 10.34
C LYS A 131 6.13 -17.02 10.17
N ALA A 132 5.52 -17.49 9.08
CA ALA A 132 4.08 -17.34 8.89
C ALA A 132 3.31 -17.92 10.10
N GLY A 133 2.26 -17.21 10.53
CA GLY A 133 1.48 -17.53 11.72
C GLY A 133 2.08 -17.02 13.04
N ASP A 134 3.34 -16.54 13.06
CA ASP A 134 3.88 -15.84 14.23
C ASP A 134 3.02 -14.62 14.56
N ARG A 135 2.82 -14.39 15.85
CA ARG A 135 1.99 -13.29 16.34
C ARG A 135 2.41 -12.83 17.70
N MET A 136 2.19 -11.55 17.97
CA MET A 136 2.32 -10.99 19.30
C MET A 136 1.41 -9.76 19.44
N SER A 137 1.22 -9.30 20.68
CA SER A 137 0.49 -8.06 20.91
C SER A 137 1.26 -6.88 20.31
N ILE A 138 0.55 -5.82 19.92
CA ILE A 138 1.17 -4.58 19.45
C ILE A 138 2.13 -4.01 20.49
N GLN A 139 1.80 -4.10 21.78
CA GLN A 139 2.70 -3.72 22.87
C GLN A 139 3.98 -4.57 22.90
N SER A 140 3.89 -5.88 22.66
CA SER A 140 5.06 -6.75 22.59
C SER A 140 5.93 -6.45 21.39
N ALA A 141 5.31 -6.23 20.23
CA ALA A 141 6.00 -5.82 19.01
C ALA A 141 6.72 -4.48 19.19
N ARG A 142 6.10 -3.54 19.91
CA ARG A 142 6.69 -2.24 20.22
C ARG A 142 7.99 -2.33 21.02
N ARG A 143 8.18 -3.35 21.87
CA ARG A 143 9.44 -3.54 22.62
C ARG A 143 10.65 -3.80 21.71
N HIS A 144 10.42 -4.24 20.47
CA HIS A 144 11.50 -4.36 19.47
C HIS A 144 11.91 -3.01 18.89
N CYS A 145 11.19 -1.92 19.16
CA CYS A 145 11.64 -0.59 18.77
C CYS A 145 12.87 -0.13 19.55
N ASP A 146 13.06 -0.65 20.77
CA ASP A 146 14.13 -0.26 21.68
C ASP A 146 15.38 -1.16 21.55
N GLN A 147 15.27 -2.27 20.82
CA GLN A 147 16.42 -3.11 20.50
C GLN A 147 17.26 -2.40 19.44
N SER A 148 18.47 -1.99 19.83
CA SER A 148 19.46 -1.44 18.92
C SER A 148 19.78 -2.45 17.81
N ILE A 149 20.11 -1.96 16.62
CA ILE A 149 20.61 -2.77 15.49
C ILE A 149 22.00 -3.29 15.87
N VAL A 150 22.05 -4.26 16.79
CA VAL A 150 23.27 -4.96 17.24
C VAL A 150 23.11 -6.41 16.80
N GLU A 151 22.99 -6.62 15.49
CA GLU A 151 23.21 -7.94 14.90
C GLU A 151 23.83 -7.79 13.50
N GLU A 152 24.82 -6.89 13.41
CA GLU A 152 25.81 -6.92 12.34
C GLU A 152 27.17 -6.48 12.94
N ARG A 153 27.87 -7.45 13.54
CA ARG A 153 29.34 -7.54 13.47
C ARG A 153 29.68 -8.95 13.04
#